data_AF-A0A3D2TI14-F1
#
_entry.id   AF-A0A3D2TI14-F1
#
_cell.length_a   1.000
_cell.length_b   1.000
_cell.length_c   1.000
_cell.angle_alpha   90.00
_cell.angle_beta   90.00
_cell.angle_gamma   90.00
#
_symmetry.space_group_name_H-M   'P 1'
#
loop_
_entity.id
_entity.type
_entity.pdbx_description
1 polymer ?
#
loop_
_entity_poly.entity_id
_entity_poly.type
_entity_poly.pdbx_seq_one_letter_code
_entity_poly.pdbx_strand_id
1 'polypeptide(L)' 'MPSDESTTAGSWTIGRLLKWTTDFLRDKGSESPRLDAEVLLAHARNCP' A
#
# COMPACT_ATOMS: atom_id res chain seq x y z
N MET A 1 -6.20 5.15 35.88
CA MET A 1 -6.44 4.81 34.47
C MET A 1 -5.47 5.62 33.64
N PRO A 2 -4.32 5.07 33.22
CA PRO A 2 -3.48 5.76 32.26
C PRO A 2 -4.16 5.68 30.90
N SER A 3 -4.38 6.82 30.28
CA SER A 3 -4.88 6.93 28.92
C SER A 3 -3.87 6.28 27.97
N ASP A 4 -4.35 5.32 27.20
CA ASP A 4 -3.58 4.54 26.23
C ASP A 4 -3.18 5.45 25.05
N GLU A 5 -2.05 6.15 25.20
CA GLU A 5 -1.27 6.72 24.09
C GLU A 5 -0.57 5.55 23.37
N SER A 6 -1.35 4.71 22.70
CA SER A 6 -0.80 3.64 21.88
C SER A 6 -0.28 4.23 20.57
N THR A 7 0.96 4.73 20.60
CA THR A 7 1.98 4.58 19.55
C THR A 7 1.42 4.55 18.11
N THR A 8 1.25 5.72 17.48
CA THR A 8 1.09 5.82 16.02
C THR A 8 2.44 5.60 15.32
N ALA A 9 3.12 4.48 15.61
CA ALA A 9 4.28 4.05 14.85
C ALA A 9 3.78 3.54 13.49
N GLY A 10 3.55 4.48 12.57
CA GLY A 10 3.45 4.25 11.13
C GLY A 10 2.29 3.38 10.67
N SER A 11 1.05 3.89 10.79
CA SER A 11 -0.14 3.25 10.23
C SER A 11 0.06 2.84 8.76
N TRP A 12 -0.21 1.56 8.47
CA TRP A 12 -0.19 1.02 7.11
C TRP A 12 -1.42 1.51 6.35
N THR A 13 -1.28 2.63 5.66
CA THR A 13 -2.35 3.18 4.81
C THR A 13 -2.31 2.60 3.41
N ILE A 14 -3.47 2.57 2.74
CA ILE A 14 -3.59 2.21 1.32
C ILE A 14 -2.63 3.05 0.47
N GLY A 15 -2.54 4.36 0.72
CA GLY A 15 -1.62 5.24 -0.03
C GLY A 15 -0.15 4.89 0.17
N ARG A 16 0.26 4.48 1.38
CA ARG A 16 1.63 4.01 1.62
C ARG A 16 1.91 2.69 0.90
N LEU A 17 0.97 1.75 0.96
CA LEU A 17 1.10 0.47 0.29
C LEU A 17 1.17 0.64 -1.22
N LEU A 18 0.28 1.47 -1.79
CA LEU A 18 0.27 1.81 -3.22
C LEU A 18 1.61 2.39 -3.67
N LYS A 19 2.17 3.34 -2.90
CA LYS A 19 3.47 3.93 -3.19
C LYS A 19 4.59 2.89 -3.18
N TRP A 20 4.68 2.10 -2.11
CA TRP A 20 5.71 1.06 -1.99
C TRP A 20 5.63 0.03 -3.11
N THR A 21 4.42 -0.45 -3.45
CA THR A 21 4.21 -1.43 -4.53
C THR A 21 4.53 -0.83 -5.89
N THR A 22 4.16 0.42 -6.15
CA THR A 22 4.49 1.13 -7.40
C THR A 22 6.01 1.24 -7.56
N ASP A 23 6.72 1.59 -6.49
CA ASP A 23 8.18 1.70 -6.49
C ASP A 23 8.84 0.34 -6.77
N PHE A 24 8.38 -0.72 -6.09
CA PHE A 24 8.83 -2.08 -6.33
C PHE A 24 8.62 -2.53 -7.78
N LEU A 25 7.43 -2.30 -8.36
CA LEU A 25 7.11 -2.74 -9.72
C LEU A 25 7.90 -1.95 -10.77
N ARG A 26 8.14 -0.66 -10.54
CA ARG A 26 8.99 0.16 -11.40
C ARG A 26 10.41 -0.39 -11.44
N ASP A 27 10.97 -0.75 -10.29
CA ASP A 27 12.32 -1.32 -10.20
C ASP A 27 12.42 -2.70 -10.88
N LYS A 28 11.28 -3.38 -11.07
CA LYS A 28 11.17 -4.65 -11.81
C LYS A 28 10.87 -4.47 -13.30
N GLY A 29 10.72 -3.24 -13.78
CA GLY A 29 10.46 -2.94 -15.19
C GLY A 29 9.02 -3.17 -15.62
N SER A 30 8.05 -3.08 -14.70
CA SER A 30 6.64 -3.04 -15.09
C SER A 30 6.39 -1.85 -16.03
N GLU A 31 5.60 -2.09 -17.09
CA GLU A 31 5.23 -1.07 -18.08
C GLU A 31 4.28 -0.01 -17.50
N SER A 32 3.45 -0.38 -16.53
CA SER A 32 2.47 0.48 -15.89
C SER A 32 2.43 0.25 -14.39
N PRO A 33 3.51 0.56 -13.65
CA PRO A 33 3.74 0.11 -12.28
C PRO A 33 2.68 0.61 -11.29
N ARG A 34 2.06 1.77 -11.58
CA ARG A 34 0.96 2.28 -10.77
C ARG A 34 -0.35 1.54 -11.01
N LEU A 35 -0.69 1.29 -12.28
CA LEU A 35 -1.91 0.56 -12.64
C LEU A 35 -1.85 -0.87 -12.10
N ASP A 36 -0.70 -1.53 -12.29
CA ASP A 36 -0.46 -2.87 -11.77
C ASP A 36 -0.59 -2.90 -10.23
N ALA A 37 -0.06 -1.90 -9.53
CA ALA A 37 -0.22 -1.78 -8.08
C ALA A 37 -1.69 -1.57 -7.65
N GLU A 38 -2.47 -0.76 -8.39
CA GLU A 38 -3.89 -0.53 -8.12
C GLU A 38 -4.72 -1.81 -8.35
N VAL A 39 -4.46 -2.55 -9.43
CA VAL A 39 -5.13 -3.83 -9.75
C VAL A 39 -4.81 -4.89 -8.69
N LEU A 40 -3.54 -5.05 -8.33
CA LEU A 40 -3.13 -6.01 -7.29
C LEU A 40 -3.74 -5.66 -5.94
N LEU A 41 -3.82 -4.38 -5.60
CA LEU A 41 -4.40 -3.94 -4.33
C LEU A 41 -5.92 -4.10 -4.30
N ALA A 42 -6.62 -3.81 -5.40
CA ALA A 42 -8.05 -4.07 -5.53
C ALA A 42 -8.35 -5.56 -5.38
N HIS A 43 -7.57 -6.41 -6.05
CA HIS A 43 -7.67 -7.86 -5.93
C HIS A 43 -7.43 -8.35 -4.50
N ALA A 44 -6.36 -7.88 -3.83
CA ALA A 44 -6.04 -8.25 -2.45
C ALA A 44 -7.09 -7.78 -1.44
N ARG A 45 -7.80 -6.69 -1.74
CA ARG A 45 -8.91 -6.17 -0.92
C ARG A 45 -10.27 -6.77 -1.29
N ASN A 46 -10.31 -7.68 -2.26
CA ASN A 46 -11.54 -8.26 -2.79
C ASN A 46 -12.55 -7.19 -3.23
N CYS A 47 -12.03 -6.09 -3.78
CA CYS A 47 -12.84 -5.03 -4.34
C CYS A 47 -13.36 -5.50 -5.71
N PRO A 48 -14.67 -5.41 -5.96
CA PRO A 48 -15.27 -5.80 -7.23
C PRO A 48 -14.83 -4.91 -8.39
#